data_AF-D4C862-F1
#
_entry.id   AF-D4C862-F1
#
_cell.length_a   1.000
_cell.length_b   1.000
_cell.length_c   1.000
_cell.angle_alpha   90.00
_cell.angle_beta   90.00
_cell.angle_gamma   90.00
#
_symmetry.space_group_name_H-M   'P 1'
#
loop_
_entity.id
_entity.type
_entity.pdbx_description
1 polymer ?
#
loop_
_entity_poly.entity_id
_entity_poly.type
_entity_poly.pdbx_seq_one_letter_code
_entity_poly.pdbx_strand_id
1 'polypeptide(L)' 'MNHAQIRAVIFDLDGLLIDSEIISYRLYQELLRPYGHNLTLEDYASGYSGKTRRKI' A
#
# COMPACT_ATOMS: atom_id res chain seq x y z
N MET A 1 -13.02 -32.18 -21.30
CA MET A 1 -13.08 -31.17 -20.24
C MET A 1 -13.07 -29.81 -20.91
N ASN A 2 -14.09 -28.97 -20.70
CA ASN A 2 -14.10 -27.61 -21.22
C ASN A 2 -13.26 -26.74 -20.30
N HIS A 3 -12.11 -26.27 -20.78
CA HIS A 3 -11.33 -25.27 -20.07
C HIS A 3 -11.93 -23.89 -20.36
N ALA A 4 -12.38 -23.19 -19.32
CA ALA A 4 -12.83 -21.81 -19.46
C ALA A 4 -11.63 -20.94 -19.83
N GLN A 5 -11.65 -20.34 -21.01
CA GLN A 5 -10.61 -19.42 -21.48
C GLN A 5 -10.82 -18.05 -20.84
N ILE A 6 -9.81 -17.55 -20.12
CA ILE A 6 -9.81 -16.17 -19.62
C ILE A 6 -9.74 -15.23 -20.82
N ARG A 7 -10.73 -14.34 -20.95
CA ARG A 7 -10.86 -13.41 -22.09
C ARG A 7 -10.25 -12.03 -21.82
N ALA A 8 -10.12 -11.65 -20.56
CA ALA A 8 -9.56 -10.37 -20.14
C ALA A 8 -9.05 -10.44 -18.70
N VAL A 9 -8.14 -9.53 -18.35
CA VAL A 9 -7.61 -9.32 -17.00
C VAL A 9 -7.68 -7.83 -16.69
N ILE A 10 -8.14 -7.49 -15.49
CA ILE A 10 -8.14 -6.12 -14.97
C ILE A 10 -7.02 -6.03 -13.94
N PHE A 11 -6.13 -5.06 -14.11
CA PHE A 11 -5.06 -4.77 -13.18
C PHE A 11 -5.40 -3.53 -12.38
N ASP A 12 -5.16 -3.61 -11.08
CA ASP A 12 -5.06 -2.42 -10.24
C ASP A 12 -3.82 -1.61 -10.63
N LEU A 13 -3.83 -0.31 -10.38
CA LEU A 13 -2.73 0.58 -10.75
C LEU A 13 -1.70 0.68 -9.62
N ASP A 14 -2.14 1.17 -8.46
CA ASP A 14 -1.29 1.46 -7.30
C ASP A 14 -0.94 0.17 -6.54
N GLY A 15 0.33 -0.02 -6.24
CA GLY A 15 0.83 -1.24 -5.59
C GLY A 15 0.87 -2.48 -6.49
N LEU A 16 0.46 -2.38 -7.76
CA LEU A 16 0.52 -3.49 -8.73
C LEU A 16 1.27 -3.11 -10.01
N LEU A 17 0.76 -2.15 -10.80
CA LEU A 17 1.44 -1.66 -12.00
C LEU A 17 2.50 -0.62 -11.65
N ILE A 18 2.26 0.17 -10.59
CA ILE A 18 3.17 1.19 -10.07
C ILE A 18 3.43 0.92 -8.60
N ASP A 19 4.70 0.89 -8.19
CA ASP A 19 5.08 0.83 -6.78
C ASP A 19 4.94 2.22 -6.13
N SER A 20 3.70 2.67 -5.97
CA SER A 20 3.35 3.95 -5.33
C SER A 20 3.26 3.83 -3.80
N GLU A 21 3.12 2.62 -3.26
CA GLU A 21 3.03 2.36 -1.82
C GLU A 21 4.31 2.73 -1.06
N ILE A 22 5.48 2.57 -1.70
CA ILE A 22 6.76 2.96 -1.10
C ILE A 22 6.87 4.47 -0.84
N ILE A 23 6.20 5.30 -1.65
CA ILE A 23 6.18 6.76 -1.46
C ILE A 23 5.39 7.10 -0.21
N SER A 24 4.22 6.48 -0.04
CA SER A 24 3.39 6.64 1.16
C SER A 24 4.14 6.18 2.42
N TYR A 25 4.82 5.03 2.38
CA TYR A 25 5.65 4.56 3.49
C TYR A 25 6.70 5.60 3.91
N ARG A 26 7.48 6.12 2.97
CA ARG A 26 8.51 7.12 3.24
C ARG A 26 7.94 8.40 3.83
N LEU A 27 6.80 8.85 3.31
CA LEU A 27 6.08 10.01 3.84
C LEU A 27 5.71 9.80 5.32
N TYR A 28 5.10 8.66 5.66
CA TYR A 28 4.75 8.37 7.06
C TYR A 28 5.99 8.26 7.96
N GLN A 29 7.07 7.63 7.48
CA GLN A 29 8.32 7.53 8.23
C GLN A 29 8.90 8.92 8.52
N GLU A 30 8.92 9.81 7.54
CA GLU A 30 9.41 11.19 7.72
C GLU A 30 8.50 12.02 8.63
N LEU A 31 7.19 11.87 8.53
CA LEU A 31 6.22 12.58 9.38
C LEU A 31 6.31 12.15 10.86
N LEU A 32 6.58 10.87 11.12
CA LEU A 32 6.59 10.29 12.46
C LEU A 32 7.94 10.41 13.16
N ARG A 33 9.04 10.49 12.40
CA ARG A 33 10.42 10.55 12.94
C ARG A 33 10.64 11.68 13.96
N PRO A 34 10.15 12.92 13.79
CA PRO A 34 10.32 14.00 14.77
C PRO A 34 9.66 13.70 16.13
N TYR A 35 8.68 12.81 16.17
CA TYR A 35 7.97 12.41 17.38
C TYR A 35 8.61 11.18 18.06
N GLY A 36 9.79 10.74 17.59
CA GLY A 36 10.52 9.60 18.16
C GLY A 36 10.00 8.23 17.73
N HIS A 37 9.11 8.17 16.73
CA HIS A 37 8.58 6.93 16.20
C HIS A 37 9.40 6.45 14.99
N ASN A 38 9.87 5.21 15.05
CA ASN A 38 10.54 4.55 13.94
C ASN A 38 9.59 3.53 13.28
N LEU A 39 8.81 4.00 12.30
CA LEU A 39 7.87 3.15 11.56
C LEU A 39 8.64 2.23 10.61
N THR A 40 8.49 0.92 10.76
CA THR A 40 9.08 -0.05 9.82
C THR A 40 8.16 -0.31 8.63
N LEU A 41 8.70 -0.86 7.55
CA LEU A 41 7.90 -1.25 6.38
C LEU A 41 6.87 -2.33 6.72
N GLU A 42 7.22 -3.27 7.61
CA GLU A 42 6.31 -4.33 8.11
C GLU A 42 5.12 -3.72 8.86
N ASP A 43 5.39 -2.77 9.76
CA ASP A 43 4.35 -2.05 10.49
C ASP A 43 3.44 -1.28 9.52
N TYR A 44 4.03 -0.60 8.53
CA TYR A 44 3.30 0.13 7.51
C TYR A 44 2.40 -0.80 6.68
N ALA A 45 2.95 -1.89 6.15
CA ALA A 45 2.22 -2.82 5.28
C ALA A 45 1.05 -3.52 6.02
N SER A 46 1.28 -3.97 7.25
CA SER A 46 0.25 -4.65 8.06
C SER A 46 -0.76 -3.69 8.67
N GLY A 47 -0.32 -2.48 9.03
CA GLY A 47 -1.06 -1.56 9.90
C GLY A 47 -1.69 -0.36 9.21
N TYR A 48 -1.12 0.13 8.10
CA TYR A 48 -1.40 1.50 7.61
C TYR A 48 -1.60 1.61 6.09
N SER A 49 -0.94 0.79 5.26
CA SER A 49 -1.11 0.80 3.81
C SER A 49 -2.58 0.57 3.40
N GLY A 50 -3.04 1.30 2.38
CA GLY A 50 -4.42 1.22 1.87
C GLY A 50 -5.53 1.70 2.82
N LYS A 51 -5.22 2.14 4.05
CA LYS A 51 -6.24 2.58 5.02
C LYS A 51 -6.59 4.05 4.83
N THR A 52 -7.88 4.32 4.63
CA THR A 52 -8.38 5.71 4.61
C THR A 52 -8.33 6.29 6.03
N ARG A 53 -7.91 7.55 6.17
CA ARG A 53 -8.01 8.28 7.45
C ARG A 53 -9.47 8.26 7.92
N ARG A 54 -9.72 7.67 9.09
CA ARG A 54 -11.02 7.81 9.76
C ARG A 54 -11.26 9.30 9.98
N LYS A 55 -12.41 9.82 9.51
CA LYS A 55 -12.87 11.15 9.90
C LYS A 55 -13.04 11.13 11.42
N ILE A 56 -12.24 11.94 12.10
CA ILE A 56 -12.37 12.23 13.53
C ILE A 56 -13.46 13.28 13.67
#